data_AF-A0A7X6I7P4-F1
#
_entry.id   AF-A0A7X6I7P4-F1
#
_cell.length_a   1.000
_cell.length_b   1.000
_cell.length_c   1.000
_cell.angle_alpha   90.00
_cell.angle_beta   90.00
_cell.angle_gamma   90.00
#
_symmetry.space_group_name_H-M   'P 1'
#
loop_
_entity.id
_entity.type
_entity.pdbx_description
1 polymer ?
#
loop_
_entity_poly.entity_id
_entity_poly.type
_entity_poly.pdbx_seq_one_letter_code
_entity_poly.pdbx_strand_id
1 'polypeptide(L)'
;MNSTNTTTFDISGCTVAIAKMDLQRHDSGDGNYDVLFDLLVDGKSHALFLQSDEGGDGELSVADFSAGMHEEHIALFEALGLDTTNVGGFTPEMDALDTAVEPLAAAASEAIAAENDDYEDQIVYRLDDIRDYQAPLYETVAHEVTPAYAHVELDEEGFVSTNTRHRTSGTPVEAWNGRTIEWEVEPSVDGDELADFLESEECEKLLQRVHNGHRIEWDGHNNVGRLTGDAEAAKEEFGRLLESFGEGAARAVGHAADWFESNSLAEAWPDGMTLLQAVAAAEADASAQDVVLLGDVQEVLLDRAEAAYERANDLESFDPIKRKELIDSCRISE
;
A
#
# COMPACT_ATOMS: atom_id res chain seq x y z
N MET A 1 0.40 2.29 20.95
CA MET A 1 0.25 3.23 22.09
C MET A 1 1.59 3.89 22.33
N ASN A 2 1.73 5.21 22.17
CA ASN A 2 3.01 5.91 22.38
C ASN A 2 3.37 5.98 23.87
N SER A 3 4.11 4.99 24.34
CA SER A 3 4.81 5.04 25.63
C SER A 3 6.15 5.76 25.39
N THR A 4 6.17 7.09 25.56
CA THR A 4 7.40 7.88 25.56
C THR A 4 8.16 7.64 26.86
N ASN A 5 8.90 6.53 26.92
CA ASN A 5 9.99 6.41 27.89
C ASN A 5 11.12 7.34 27.44
N THR A 6 11.10 8.57 27.96
CA THR A 6 12.17 9.53 27.72
C THR A 6 13.44 9.07 28.44
N THR A 7 14.31 8.37 27.73
CA THR A 7 15.64 8.04 28.24
C THR A 7 16.54 9.27 28.13
N THR A 8 17.15 9.66 29.25
CA THR A 8 18.04 10.82 29.35
C THR A 8 19.46 10.36 29.62
N PHE A 9 20.42 10.96 28.93
CA PHE A 9 21.84 10.72 29.06
C PHE A 9 22.57 12.04 29.27
N ASP A 10 23.62 12.03 30.08
CA ASP A 10 24.55 13.16 30.22
C ASP A 10 25.77 12.85 29.34
N ILE A 11 25.94 13.65 28.29
CA ILE A 11 27.10 13.55 27.40
C ILE A 11 27.92 14.83 27.59
N SER A 12 29.03 14.71 28.30
CA SER A 12 30.00 15.81 28.52
C SER A 12 29.37 17.09 29.11
N GLY A 13 28.31 16.97 29.92
CA GLY A 13 27.63 18.11 30.56
C GLY A 13 26.40 18.63 29.80
N CYS A 14 26.07 18.05 28.64
CA CYS A 14 24.81 18.29 27.93
C CYS A 14 23.80 17.20 28.28
N THR A 15 22.57 17.59 28.59
CA THR A 15 21.48 16.62 28.80
C THR A 15 20.85 16.29 27.46
N VAL A 16 21.01 15.05 27.01
CA VAL A 16 20.38 14.53 25.80
C VAL A 16 19.22 13.64 26.21
N ALA A 17 18.02 13.97 25.76
CA ALA A 17 16.83 13.16 25.95
C ALA A 17 16.36 12.63 24.60
N ILE A 18 16.05 11.34 24.50
CA ILE A 18 15.34 10.80 23.33
C ILE A 18 13.86 11.16 23.52
N ALA A 19 13.38 12.11 22.72
CA ALA A 19 12.01 12.60 22.79
C ALA A 19 11.05 11.69 22.03
N LYS A 20 11.51 11.17 20.89
CA LYS A 20 10.80 10.19 20.06
C LYS A 20 11.82 9.36 19.30
N MET A 21 11.52 8.08 19.12
CA MET A 21 12.22 7.20 18.19
C MET A 21 11.15 6.72 17.20
N ASP A 22 11.31 7.03 15.93
CA ASP A 22 10.50 6.50 14.84
C ASP A 22 11.39 5.58 14.00
N LEU A 23 11.03 4.30 13.93
CA LEU A 23 11.62 3.38 12.97
C LEU A 23 10.88 3.56 11.64
N GLN A 24 11.58 3.96 10.58
CA GLN A 24 10.99 4.02 9.25
C GLN A 24 11.70 3.01 8.35
N ARG A 25 10.93 2.06 7.81
CA ARG A 25 11.44 1.11 6.83
C ARG A 25 11.50 1.80 5.48
N HIS A 26 12.69 1.83 4.87
CA HIS A 26 12.86 2.43 3.56
C HIS A 26 12.35 1.45 2.48
N ASP A 27 11.37 1.89 1.69
CA ASP A 27 10.73 1.08 0.65
C ASP A 27 11.56 1.06 -0.65
N SER A 28 12.87 0.76 -0.55
CA SER A 28 13.75 0.59 -1.72
C SER A 28 13.94 -0.85 -2.16
N GLY A 29 13.31 -1.82 -1.50
CA GLY A 29 13.48 -3.24 -1.80
C GLY A 29 14.75 -3.89 -1.23
N ASP A 30 15.60 -3.11 -0.56
CA ASP A 30 16.92 -3.55 -0.07
C ASP A 30 16.93 -3.90 1.44
N GLY A 31 15.79 -3.76 2.12
CA GLY A 31 15.68 -4.10 3.55
C GLY A 31 16.37 -3.13 4.52
N ASN A 32 16.79 -1.95 4.06
CA ASN A 32 17.41 -0.94 4.92
C ASN A 32 16.39 -0.29 5.88
N TYR A 33 16.83 -0.06 7.12
CA TYR A 33 16.07 0.66 8.13
C TYR A 33 16.71 2.03 8.35
N ASP A 34 15.88 3.07 8.35
CA ASP A 34 16.25 4.38 8.84
C ASP A 34 15.67 4.53 10.24
N VAL A 35 16.55 4.75 11.21
CA VAL A 35 16.10 5.09 12.57
C VAL A 35 16.15 6.60 12.73
N LEU A 36 14.99 7.21 12.87
CA LEU A 36 14.84 8.62 13.16
C LEU A 36 14.73 8.81 14.68
N PHE A 37 15.68 9.54 15.27
CA PHE A 37 15.55 9.99 16.65
C PHE A 37 15.21 11.48 16.66
N ASP A 38 14.09 11.84 17.29
CA ASP A 38 13.90 13.18 17.79
C ASP A 38 14.65 13.29 19.13
N LEU A 39 15.77 13.98 19.11
CA LEU A 39 16.57 14.28 20.29
C LEU A 39 16.19 15.64 20.85
N LEU A 40 16.08 15.72 22.17
CA LEU A 40 16.05 16.97 22.92
C LEU A 40 17.41 17.19 23.57
N VAL A 41 18.19 18.13 23.06
CA VAL A 41 19.48 18.52 23.65
C VAL A 41 19.27 19.85 24.36
N ASP A 42 19.40 19.85 25.69
CA ASP A 42 19.16 21.02 26.55
C ASP A 42 17.82 21.75 26.26
N GLY A 43 16.80 20.98 25.84
CA GLY A 43 15.44 21.46 25.55
C GLY A 43 15.19 21.95 24.13
N LYS A 44 16.14 21.77 23.19
CA LYS A 44 15.96 22.03 21.76
C LYS A 44 15.79 20.73 20.98
N SER A 45 14.92 20.72 19.97
CA SER A 45 14.61 19.55 19.15
C SER A 45 15.61 19.38 18.00
N HIS A 46 16.09 18.16 17.82
CA HIS A 46 17.02 17.75 16.77
C HIS A 46 16.55 16.43 16.18
N ALA A 47 16.83 16.20 14.90
CA ALA A 47 16.60 14.92 14.23
C ALA A 47 17.96 14.25 13.97
N LEU A 48 18.09 12.98 14.36
CA LEU A 48 19.24 12.13 14.05
C LEU A 48 18.77 10.97 13.18
N PHE A 49 19.50 10.70 12.10
CA PHE A 49 19.25 9.57 11.20
C PHE A 49 20.35 8.53 11.40
N LEU A 50 19.96 7.26 11.58
CA LEU A 50 20.87 6.12 11.49
C LEU A 50 20.48 5.31 10.25
N GLN A 51 21.42 5.09 9.36
CA GLN A 51 21.24 4.20 8.22
C GLN A 51 22.07 2.93 8.46
N SER A 52 21.44 1.77 8.40
CA SER A 52 22.14 0.48 8.37
C SER A 52 22.37 0.07 6.92
N ASP A 53 23.59 -0.36 6.57
CA ASP A 53 23.85 -1.03 5.29
C ASP A 53 23.77 -2.57 5.43
N GLU A 54 23.72 -3.29 4.30
CA GLU A 54 23.58 -4.75 4.21
C GLU A 54 24.69 -5.55 4.95
N GLY A 55 25.75 -4.88 5.43
CA GLY A 55 26.84 -5.50 6.18
C GLY A 55 26.59 -5.62 7.68
N GLY A 56 25.62 -4.86 8.23
CA GLY A 56 25.51 -4.67 9.68
C GLY A 56 26.58 -3.72 10.25
N ASP A 57 27.38 -3.10 9.38
CA ASP A 57 28.42 -2.14 9.71
C ASP A 57 27.82 -0.72 9.64
N GLY A 58 26.72 -0.48 10.36
CA GLY A 58 25.87 0.70 10.18
C GLY A 58 26.64 2.02 10.03
N GLU A 59 26.52 2.65 8.85
CA GLU A 59 27.14 3.94 8.58
C GLU A 59 26.30 5.06 9.25
N LEU A 60 26.84 5.64 10.32
CA LEU A 60 26.21 6.77 11.01
C LEU A 60 26.24 8.03 10.13
N SER A 61 25.16 8.30 9.41
CA SER A 61 24.97 9.54 8.66
C SER A 61 24.16 10.56 9.47
N VAL A 62 24.83 11.45 10.20
CA VAL A 62 24.17 12.54 10.93
C VAL A 62 23.85 13.70 9.99
N ALA A 63 22.57 13.93 9.68
CA ALA A 63 22.12 15.10 8.95
C ALA A 63 21.34 16.07 9.87
N ASP A 64 21.87 17.28 10.08
CA ASP A 64 21.20 18.37 10.81
C ASP A 64 20.36 19.22 9.82
N PHE A 65 19.05 19.32 10.06
CA PHE A 65 18.14 20.17 9.28
C PHE A 65 17.80 21.50 9.96
N SER A 66 18.45 21.86 11.07
CA SER A 66 18.26 23.15 11.72
C SER A 66 19.17 24.22 11.10
N ALA A 67 18.57 25.39 10.83
CA ALA A 67 19.22 26.49 10.14
C ALA A 67 20.32 27.14 11.01
N GLY A 68 21.54 26.61 10.91
CA GLY A 68 22.77 27.17 11.49
C GLY A 68 23.23 26.42 12.75
N MET A 69 24.44 25.86 12.70
CA MET A 69 25.07 25.20 13.85
C MET A 69 25.16 26.18 15.04
N HIS A 70 24.40 25.91 16.09
CA HIS A 70 24.55 26.60 17.37
C HIS A 70 25.79 26.07 18.11
N GLU A 71 26.36 26.85 19.03
CA GLU A 71 27.54 26.46 19.84
C GLU A 71 27.31 25.13 20.60
N GLU A 72 26.07 24.85 20.98
CA GLU A 72 25.65 23.59 21.61
C GLU A 72 25.78 22.38 20.66
N HIS A 73 25.60 22.57 19.35
CA HIS A 73 25.79 21.50 18.36
C HIS A 73 27.28 21.19 18.23
N ILE A 74 28.11 22.24 18.15
CA ILE A 74 29.58 22.09 18.06
C ILE A 74 30.08 21.33 19.29
N ALA A 75 29.60 21.68 20.49
CA ALA A 75 29.97 20.99 21.72
C ALA A 75 29.54 19.50 21.74
N LEU A 76 28.34 19.18 21.24
CA LEU A 76 27.87 17.79 21.14
C LEU A 76 28.69 16.99 20.12
N PHE A 77 28.95 17.57 18.93
CA PHE A 77 29.75 16.92 17.90
C PHE A 77 31.21 16.74 18.35
N GLU A 78 31.83 17.75 18.97
CA GLU A 78 33.17 17.63 19.58
C GLU A 78 33.20 16.57 20.69
N ALA A 79 32.15 16.47 21.52
CA ALA A 79 32.03 15.46 22.57
C ALA A 79 31.89 14.03 22.02
N LEU A 80 31.28 13.88 20.84
CA LEU A 80 31.19 12.62 20.10
C LEU A 80 32.43 12.33 19.24
N GLY A 81 33.45 13.21 19.27
CA GLY A 81 34.68 13.06 18.47
C GLY A 81 34.51 13.39 16.98
N LEU A 82 33.43 14.08 16.61
CA LEU A 82 33.09 14.43 15.23
C LEU A 82 33.69 15.80 14.86
N ASP A 83 34.42 15.88 13.74
CA ASP A 83 35.01 17.14 13.25
C ASP A 83 33.92 18.03 12.62
N THR A 84 33.64 19.17 13.27
CA THR A 84 32.59 20.11 12.86
C THR A 84 33.01 21.02 11.70
N THR A 85 34.23 20.91 11.18
CA THR A 85 34.77 21.86 10.18
C THR A 85 34.59 21.45 8.72
N ASN A 86 34.07 20.24 8.43
CA ASN A 86 33.79 19.77 7.07
C ASN A 86 32.55 18.86 7.01
N VAL A 87 31.37 19.44 6.72
CA VAL A 87 30.09 18.70 6.55
C VAL A 87 29.99 18.01 5.18
N GLY A 88 31.11 17.52 4.65
CA GLY A 88 31.21 17.03 3.28
C GLY A 88 32.32 15.98 3.16
N GLY A 89 32.02 14.78 3.66
CA GLY A 89 32.82 13.57 3.48
C GLY A 89 33.94 13.41 4.49
N PHE A 90 33.70 12.61 5.53
CA PHE A 90 34.76 11.99 6.31
C PHE A 90 34.28 10.71 7.00
N THR A 91 35.13 9.68 6.98
CA THR A 91 35.07 8.47 7.81
C THR A 91 35.84 8.74 9.12
N PRO A 92 35.19 8.75 10.30
CA PRO A 92 35.88 9.03 11.55
C PRO A 92 36.77 7.86 12.01
N GLU A 93 37.76 8.14 12.87
CA GLU A 93 38.49 7.11 13.63
C GLU A 93 37.48 6.32 14.49
N MET A 94 37.17 5.10 14.06
CA MET A 94 36.07 4.25 14.57
C MET A 94 36.06 4.01 16.09
N ASP A 95 37.22 3.93 16.75
CA ASP A 95 37.29 3.44 18.15
C ASP A 95 36.54 4.32 19.17
N ALA A 96 36.50 5.65 18.95
CA ALA A 96 35.79 6.57 19.84
C ALA A 96 34.29 6.61 19.57
N LEU A 97 33.89 6.40 18.31
CA LEU A 97 32.50 6.35 17.88
C LEU A 97 31.85 5.03 18.32
N ASP A 98 32.55 3.89 18.17
CA ASP A 98 32.09 2.57 18.62
C ASP A 98 31.76 2.59 20.12
N THR A 99 32.60 3.21 20.94
CA THR A 99 32.41 3.27 22.40
C THR A 99 31.19 4.11 22.80
N ALA A 100 30.83 5.14 22.02
CA ALA A 100 29.70 6.03 22.31
C ALA A 100 28.38 5.56 21.66
N VAL A 101 28.46 4.87 20.52
CA VAL A 101 27.32 4.37 19.74
C VAL A 101 26.89 3.00 20.23
N GLU A 102 27.79 2.13 20.72
CA GLU A 102 27.44 0.80 21.26
C GLU A 102 26.27 0.83 22.27
N PRO A 103 26.22 1.73 23.28
CA PRO A 103 25.11 1.77 24.23
C PRO A 103 23.78 2.21 23.59
N LEU A 104 23.83 3.10 22.60
CA LEU A 104 22.67 3.60 21.86
C LEU A 104 22.16 2.54 20.87
N ALA A 105 23.05 1.87 20.16
CA ALA A 105 22.74 0.75 19.27
C ALA A 105 22.22 -0.46 20.06
N ALA A 106 22.80 -0.76 21.22
CA ALA A 106 22.30 -1.82 22.10
C ALA A 106 20.91 -1.48 22.68
N ALA A 107 20.69 -0.24 23.11
CA ALA A 107 19.38 0.20 23.61
C ALA A 107 18.32 0.25 22.49
N ALA A 108 18.70 0.67 21.28
CA ALA A 108 17.83 0.63 20.11
C ALA A 108 17.53 -0.82 19.71
N SER A 109 18.53 -1.70 19.70
CA SER A 109 18.35 -3.12 19.40
C SER A 109 17.49 -3.82 20.46
N GLU A 110 17.64 -3.50 21.74
CA GLU A 110 16.81 -4.03 22.83
C GLU A 110 15.38 -3.48 22.76
N ALA A 111 15.19 -2.21 22.41
CA ALA A 111 13.86 -1.61 22.20
C ALA A 111 13.17 -2.19 20.96
N ILE A 112 13.88 -2.35 19.85
CA ILE A 112 13.39 -2.99 18.62
C ILE A 112 13.05 -4.45 18.90
N ALA A 113 13.89 -5.19 19.63
CA ALA A 113 13.61 -6.57 20.00
C ALA A 113 12.40 -6.67 20.95
N ALA A 114 12.26 -5.78 21.93
CA ALA A 114 11.14 -5.76 22.85
C ALA A 114 9.82 -5.31 22.19
N GLU A 115 9.89 -4.51 21.13
CA GLU A 115 8.72 -4.13 20.32
C GLU A 115 8.37 -5.25 19.34
N ASN A 116 9.34 -5.88 18.67
CA ASN A 116 9.13 -6.96 17.71
C ASN A 116 8.64 -8.29 18.34
N ASP A 117 8.97 -8.58 19.60
CA ASP A 117 8.49 -9.80 20.30
C ASP A 117 6.96 -9.82 20.48
N ASP A 118 6.27 -8.68 20.33
CA ASP A 118 4.80 -8.56 20.37
C ASP A 118 4.14 -8.45 18.98
N TYR A 119 4.94 -8.20 17.91
CA TYR A 119 4.47 -7.99 16.53
C TYR A 119 4.62 -9.22 15.63
N GLU A 120 5.57 -10.13 15.89
CA GLU A 120 5.74 -11.34 15.06
C GLU A 120 4.53 -12.29 15.12
N ASP A 121 3.62 -12.10 16.08
CA ASP A 121 2.44 -12.93 16.28
C ASP A 121 1.14 -12.27 15.77
N GLN A 122 1.16 -11.10 15.12
CA GLN A 122 -0.07 -10.40 14.68
C GLN A 122 -0.19 -10.30 13.17
N ILE A 123 -1.41 -10.48 12.67
CA ILE A 123 -1.70 -10.24 11.25
C ILE A 123 -1.64 -8.74 10.91
N VAL A 124 -1.20 -8.43 9.69
CA VAL A 124 -1.09 -7.05 9.19
C VAL A 124 -1.80 -6.93 7.85
N TYR A 125 -2.74 -6.00 7.76
CA TYR A 125 -3.51 -5.76 6.54
C TYR A 125 -2.75 -4.87 5.55
N ARG A 126 -2.76 -5.26 4.28
CA ARG A 126 -2.26 -4.49 3.13
C ARG A 126 -3.41 -4.30 2.14
N LEU A 127 -4.36 -3.45 2.51
CA LEU A 127 -5.64 -3.28 1.80
C LEU A 127 -5.86 -1.85 1.29
N ASP A 128 -4.92 -0.93 1.52
CA ASP A 128 -5.06 0.48 1.11
C ASP A 128 -5.27 0.61 -0.41
N ASP A 129 -4.63 -0.25 -1.20
CA ASP A 129 -4.70 -0.24 -2.66
C ASP A 129 -6.07 -0.63 -3.23
N ILE A 130 -6.98 -1.19 -2.42
CA ILE A 130 -8.30 -1.64 -2.89
C ILE A 130 -9.45 -0.71 -2.50
N ARG A 131 -9.33 0.07 -1.43
CA ARG A 131 -10.46 0.82 -0.83
C ARG A 131 -11.09 1.87 -1.75
N ASP A 132 -10.34 2.39 -2.72
CA ASP A 132 -10.83 3.44 -3.62
C ASP A 132 -11.47 2.91 -4.92
N TYR A 133 -11.62 1.59 -5.06
CA TYR A 133 -12.08 0.95 -6.30
C TYR A 133 -13.37 0.16 -6.10
N GLN A 134 -14.32 0.31 -7.02
CA GLN A 134 -15.62 -0.39 -6.96
C GLN A 134 -15.56 -1.87 -7.35
N ALA A 135 -14.49 -2.32 -7.98
CA ALA A 135 -14.23 -3.71 -8.35
C ALA A 135 -12.72 -3.94 -8.59
N PRO A 136 -11.87 -3.76 -7.55
CA PRO A 136 -10.41 -3.72 -7.70
C PRO A 136 -9.82 -5.01 -8.24
N LEU A 137 -10.49 -6.14 -7.97
CA LEU A 137 -10.02 -7.47 -8.34
C LEU A 137 -10.62 -7.95 -9.67
N TYR A 138 -11.41 -7.12 -10.34
CA TYR A 138 -12.00 -7.47 -11.62
C TYR A 138 -11.03 -7.20 -12.76
N GLU A 139 -10.35 -8.25 -13.20
CA GLU A 139 -9.46 -8.20 -14.35
C GLU A 139 -9.96 -9.14 -15.46
N THR A 140 -10.13 -8.62 -16.69
CA THR A 140 -10.42 -9.45 -17.86
C THR A 140 -9.24 -9.51 -18.79
N VAL A 141 -8.93 -10.72 -19.25
CA VAL A 141 -7.94 -10.93 -20.30
C VAL A 141 -8.68 -10.92 -21.64
N ALA A 142 -8.14 -10.22 -22.65
CA ALA A 142 -8.81 -9.99 -23.95
C ALA A 142 -9.31 -11.25 -24.71
N HIS A 143 -8.93 -12.45 -24.27
CA HIS A 143 -9.33 -13.73 -24.86
C HIS A 143 -10.01 -14.68 -23.87
N GLU A 144 -10.25 -14.26 -22.63
CA GLU A 144 -10.99 -15.00 -21.62
C GLU A 144 -12.40 -14.42 -21.47
N VAL A 145 -13.40 -15.30 -21.40
CA VAL A 145 -14.82 -14.92 -21.24
C VAL A 145 -15.22 -14.74 -19.78
N THR A 146 -14.33 -15.09 -18.86
CA THR A 146 -14.50 -14.98 -17.41
C THR A 146 -13.43 -14.07 -16.85
N PRO A 147 -13.70 -13.33 -15.77
CA PRO A 147 -12.66 -12.58 -15.07
C PRO A 147 -11.56 -13.52 -14.55
N ALA A 148 -10.41 -12.93 -14.27
CA ALA A 148 -9.30 -13.56 -13.60
C ALA A 148 -9.72 -14.13 -12.24
N TYR A 149 -8.95 -15.08 -11.73
CA TYR A 149 -9.13 -15.61 -10.39
C TYR A 149 -8.72 -14.54 -9.37
N ALA A 150 -9.68 -14.04 -8.59
CA ALA A 150 -9.43 -13.12 -7.49
C ALA A 150 -9.32 -13.90 -6.17
N HIS A 151 -8.39 -13.50 -5.32
CA HIS A 151 -8.18 -14.15 -4.04
C HIS A 151 -7.71 -13.19 -2.95
N VAL A 152 -8.04 -13.54 -1.72
CA VAL A 152 -7.42 -13.04 -0.49
C VAL A 152 -6.30 -14.00 -0.14
N GLU A 153 -5.15 -13.49 0.28
CA GLU A 153 -4.00 -14.29 0.69
C GLU A 153 -3.53 -13.91 2.10
N LEU A 154 -3.08 -14.92 2.84
CA LEU A 154 -2.36 -14.77 4.11
C LEU A 154 -0.99 -15.44 3.95
N ASP A 155 0.09 -14.67 4.04
CA ASP A 155 1.44 -15.20 3.91
C ASP A 155 2.02 -15.73 5.23
N GLU A 156 3.23 -16.28 5.16
CA GLU A 156 3.93 -16.87 6.31
C GLU A 156 4.37 -15.84 7.37
N GLU A 157 4.37 -14.54 7.03
CA GLU A 157 4.71 -13.43 7.93
C GLU A 157 3.46 -12.76 8.52
N GLY A 158 2.26 -13.23 8.17
CA GLY A 158 1.01 -12.71 8.71
C GLY A 158 0.41 -11.56 7.90
N PHE A 159 0.93 -11.26 6.71
CA PHE A 159 0.33 -10.22 5.87
C PHE A 159 -0.93 -10.73 5.16
N VAL A 160 -1.99 -9.92 5.26
CA VAL A 160 -3.26 -10.13 4.57
C VAL A 160 -3.33 -9.17 3.39
N SER A 161 -3.37 -9.71 2.17
CA SER A 161 -3.49 -8.96 0.92
C SER A 161 -4.52 -9.57 -0.02
N THR A 162 -4.80 -8.87 -1.11
CA THR A 162 -5.67 -9.35 -2.20
C THR A 162 -4.91 -9.33 -3.51
N ASN A 163 -5.16 -10.30 -4.38
CA ASN A 163 -4.47 -10.40 -5.65
C ASN A 163 -5.34 -11.06 -6.74
N THR A 164 -4.93 -10.91 -7.99
CA THR A 164 -5.54 -11.57 -9.14
C THR A 164 -4.56 -12.55 -9.77
N ARG A 165 -5.09 -13.59 -10.42
CA ARG A 165 -4.30 -14.57 -11.17
C ARG A 165 -5.06 -14.97 -12.43
N HIS A 166 -4.41 -14.90 -13.59
CA HIS A 166 -4.99 -15.46 -14.80
C HIS A 166 -5.21 -16.97 -14.62
N ARG A 167 -6.33 -17.49 -15.10
CA ARG A 167 -6.70 -18.91 -14.91
C ARG A 167 -5.74 -19.89 -15.57
N THR A 168 -4.99 -19.43 -16.56
CA THR A 168 -3.97 -20.19 -17.28
C THR A 168 -2.58 -20.12 -16.65
N SER A 169 -2.38 -19.26 -15.66
CA SER A 169 -1.12 -19.17 -14.91
C SER A 169 -0.96 -20.36 -13.97
N GLY A 170 0.28 -20.80 -13.78
CA GLY A 170 0.59 -21.76 -12.72
C GLY A 170 0.39 -21.16 -11.34
N THR A 171 0.10 -22.00 -10.35
CA THR A 171 0.11 -21.61 -8.94
C THR A 171 1.53 -21.27 -8.51
N PRO A 172 1.79 -20.09 -7.88
CA PRO A 172 3.07 -19.75 -7.28
C PRO A 172 3.55 -20.84 -6.33
N VAL A 173 4.86 -20.99 -6.19
CA VAL A 173 5.47 -22.07 -5.38
C VAL A 173 5.06 -21.94 -3.92
N GLU A 174 4.92 -20.71 -3.43
CA GLU A 174 4.52 -20.35 -2.08
C GLU A 174 3.12 -20.89 -1.78
N ALA A 175 2.15 -20.56 -2.63
CA ALA A 175 0.78 -21.07 -2.52
C ALA A 175 0.68 -22.58 -2.75
N TRP A 176 1.40 -23.11 -3.76
CA TRP A 176 1.43 -24.54 -4.06
C TRP A 176 1.96 -25.37 -2.89
N ASN A 177 2.98 -24.88 -2.18
CA ASN A 177 3.54 -25.52 -1.00
C ASN A 177 2.80 -25.12 0.29
N GLY A 178 1.71 -24.34 0.23
CA GLY A 178 0.93 -23.90 1.38
C GLY A 178 1.66 -22.91 2.30
N ARG A 179 2.75 -22.29 1.84
CA ARG A 179 3.44 -21.18 2.52
C ARG A 179 2.61 -19.89 2.48
N THR A 180 1.79 -19.73 1.44
CA THR A 180 0.75 -18.70 1.38
C THR A 180 -0.59 -19.41 1.34
N ILE A 181 -1.54 -18.97 2.17
CA ILE A 181 -2.89 -19.50 2.20
C ILE A 181 -3.78 -18.59 1.37
N GLU A 182 -4.46 -19.15 0.36
CA GLU A 182 -5.33 -18.40 -0.54
C GLU A 182 -6.79 -18.79 -0.34
N TRP A 183 -7.68 -17.81 -0.39
CA TRP A 183 -9.13 -17.97 -0.45
C TRP A 183 -9.68 -17.23 -1.66
N GLU A 184 -10.51 -17.89 -2.45
CA GLU A 184 -11.18 -17.27 -3.60
C GLU A 184 -12.19 -16.23 -3.13
N VAL A 185 -12.24 -15.10 -3.84
CA VAL A 185 -13.23 -14.03 -3.64
C VAL A 185 -13.85 -13.68 -4.99
N GLU A 186 -15.13 -13.28 -5.00
CA GLU A 186 -15.78 -12.85 -6.23
C GLU A 186 -15.08 -11.58 -6.78
N PRO A 187 -14.59 -11.58 -8.02
CA PRO A 187 -13.83 -10.44 -8.57
C PRO A 187 -14.60 -9.11 -8.61
N SER A 188 -15.93 -9.14 -8.58
CA SER A 188 -16.79 -7.96 -8.69
C SER A 188 -17.24 -7.33 -7.37
N VAL A 189 -16.65 -7.73 -6.24
CA VAL A 189 -16.92 -7.09 -4.95
C VAL A 189 -16.31 -5.68 -4.90
N ASP A 190 -16.98 -4.78 -4.18
CA ASP A 190 -16.47 -3.44 -3.90
C ASP A 190 -15.25 -3.52 -2.97
N GLY A 191 -14.22 -2.73 -3.28
CA GLY A 191 -12.96 -2.78 -2.56
C GLY A 191 -13.04 -2.27 -1.13
N ASP A 192 -13.84 -1.23 -0.88
CA ASP A 192 -14.05 -0.70 0.47
C ASP A 192 -14.86 -1.69 1.31
N GLU A 193 -15.92 -2.26 0.73
CA GLU A 193 -16.73 -3.28 1.40
C GLU A 193 -15.93 -4.55 1.71
N LEU A 194 -15.04 -4.98 0.81
CA LEU A 194 -14.16 -6.12 1.03
C LEU A 194 -13.15 -5.82 2.14
N ALA A 195 -12.53 -4.63 2.13
CA ALA A 195 -11.56 -4.26 3.14
C ALA A 195 -12.19 -4.17 4.54
N ASP A 196 -13.36 -3.55 4.67
CA ASP A 196 -14.15 -3.51 5.90
C ASP A 196 -14.56 -4.90 6.40
N PHE A 197 -14.89 -5.81 5.47
CA PHE A 197 -15.18 -7.20 5.81
C PHE A 197 -13.95 -7.91 6.38
N LEU A 198 -12.79 -7.78 5.73
CA LEU A 198 -11.55 -8.43 6.15
C LEU A 198 -11.03 -7.92 7.50
N GLU A 199 -11.21 -6.63 7.77
CA GLU A 199 -10.87 -5.96 9.04
C GLU A 199 -11.94 -6.13 10.13
N SER A 200 -13.03 -6.85 9.84
CA SER A 200 -14.04 -7.13 10.85
C SER A 200 -13.48 -8.01 11.97
N GLU A 201 -13.92 -7.77 13.21
CA GLU A 201 -13.47 -8.51 14.40
C GLU A 201 -13.64 -10.05 14.25
N GLU A 202 -14.61 -10.49 13.46
CA GLU A 202 -14.84 -11.91 13.17
C GLU A 202 -13.76 -12.47 12.23
N CYS A 203 -13.47 -11.77 11.12
CA CYS A 203 -12.44 -12.16 10.17
C CYS A 203 -11.05 -12.10 10.78
N GLU A 204 -10.72 -11.03 11.50
CA GLU A 204 -9.45 -10.83 12.19
C GLU A 204 -9.13 -12.03 13.11
N LYS A 205 -10.09 -12.46 13.93
CA LYS A 205 -9.93 -13.62 14.82
C LYS A 205 -9.66 -14.93 14.08
N LEU A 206 -10.28 -15.12 12.92
CA LEU A 206 -10.09 -16.33 12.12
C LEU A 206 -8.73 -16.32 11.44
N LEU A 207 -8.37 -15.20 10.78
CA LEU A 207 -7.08 -15.02 10.13
C LEU A 207 -5.93 -15.15 11.14
N GLN A 208 -6.09 -14.57 12.33
CA GLN A 208 -5.12 -14.69 13.42
C GLN A 208 -4.96 -16.14 13.91
N ARG A 209 -6.06 -16.92 13.99
CA ARG A 209 -5.97 -18.36 14.33
C ARG A 209 -5.28 -19.17 13.23
N VAL A 210 -5.48 -18.80 11.96
CA VAL A 210 -4.76 -19.43 10.84
C VAL A 210 -3.27 -19.14 10.98
N HIS A 211 -2.89 -17.87 11.15
CA HIS A 211 -1.50 -17.44 11.30
C HIS A 211 -0.81 -18.13 12.50
N ASN A 212 -1.41 -18.07 13.69
CA ASN A 212 -0.85 -18.68 14.91
C ASN A 212 -0.64 -20.19 14.81
N GLY A 213 -1.42 -20.87 13.96
CA GLY A 213 -1.32 -22.30 13.74
C GLY A 213 -0.64 -22.68 12.42
N HIS A 214 -0.11 -21.72 11.68
CA HIS A 214 0.63 -21.92 10.44
C HIS A 214 2.13 -21.93 10.73
N ARG A 215 2.84 -22.87 10.13
CA ARG A 215 4.30 -22.96 10.25
C ARG A 215 4.92 -23.52 9.00
N ILE A 216 6.14 -23.10 8.71
CA ILE A 216 6.91 -23.57 7.57
C ILE A 216 7.87 -24.67 8.01
N GLU A 217 7.79 -25.84 7.38
CA GLU A 217 8.64 -26.99 7.67
C GLU A 217 9.37 -27.46 6.40
N TRP A 218 10.63 -27.86 6.54
CA TRP A 218 11.37 -28.52 5.47
C TRP A 218 10.96 -30.01 5.38
N ASP A 219 10.41 -30.43 4.23
CA ASP A 219 9.91 -31.81 4.04
C ASP A 219 10.95 -32.79 3.45
N GLY A 220 12.19 -32.33 3.26
CA GLY A 220 13.25 -33.04 2.57
C GLY A 220 13.50 -32.59 1.13
N HIS A 221 12.56 -31.85 0.54
CA HIS A 221 12.68 -31.31 -0.83
C HIS A 221 12.35 -29.83 -0.91
N ASN A 222 11.35 -29.35 -0.16
CA ASN A 222 10.90 -27.96 -0.16
C ASN A 222 10.51 -27.48 1.24
N ASN A 223 10.38 -26.15 1.39
CA ASN A 223 9.68 -25.52 2.50
C ASN A 223 8.17 -25.61 2.25
N VAL A 224 7.45 -26.24 3.18
CA VAL A 224 6.01 -26.53 3.06
C VAL A 224 5.29 -25.99 4.29
N GLY A 225 4.20 -25.27 4.06
CA GLY A 225 3.33 -24.80 5.13
C GLY A 225 2.51 -25.93 5.73
N ARG A 226 2.41 -25.94 7.06
CA ARG A 226 1.62 -26.88 7.85
C ARG A 226 0.68 -26.10 8.74
N LEU A 227 -0.60 -26.46 8.71
CA LEU A 227 -1.60 -25.93 9.61
C LEU A 227 -1.84 -26.91 10.76
N THR A 228 -2.01 -26.37 11.96
CA THR A 228 -2.59 -27.12 13.07
C THR A 228 -4.07 -27.42 12.81
N GLY A 229 -4.66 -28.32 13.59
CA GLY A 229 -6.08 -28.63 13.46
C GLY A 229 -7.00 -27.42 13.75
N ASP A 230 -6.57 -26.49 14.62
CA ASP A 230 -7.32 -25.26 14.86
C ASP A 230 -7.24 -24.30 13.67
N ALA A 231 -6.05 -24.13 13.10
CA ALA A 231 -5.83 -23.28 11.94
C ALA A 231 -6.54 -23.80 10.68
N GLU A 232 -6.58 -25.12 10.44
CA GLU A 232 -7.35 -25.68 9.33
C GLU A 232 -8.86 -25.39 9.50
N ALA A 233 -9.38 -25.55 10.72
CA ALA A 233 -10.79 -25.25 11.01
C ALA A 233 -11.10 -23.75 10.82
N ALA A 234 -10.20 -22.86 11.26
CA ALA A 234 -10.33 -21.42 11.06
C ALA A 234 -10.27 -21.04 9.57
N LYS A 235 -9.38 -21.67 8.80
CA LYS A 235 -9.27 -21.49 7.34
C LYS A 235 -10.56 -21.87 6.62
N GLU A 236 -11.15 -23.02 6.96
CA GLU A 236 -12.43 -23.49 6.39
C GLU A 236 -13.62 -22.60 6.80
N GLU A 237 -13.59 -22.06 8.01
CA GLU A 237 -14.61 -21.13 8.50
C GLU A 237 -14.52 -19.77 7.80
N PHE A 238 -13.32 -19.18 7.72
CA PHE A 238 -13.08 -17.94 6.99
C PHE A 238 -13.47 -18.06 5.51
N GLY A 239 -13.09 -19.16 4.85
CA GLY A 239 -13.46 -19.39 3.45
C GLY A 239 -14.97 -19.39 3.21
N ARG A 240 -15.76 -19.95 4.15
CA ARG A 240 -17.23 -19.93 4.07
C ARG A 240 -17.81 -18.53 4.32
N LEU A 241 -17.21 -17.74 5.21
CA LEU A 241 -17.62 -16.36 5.42
C LEU A 241 -17.34 -15.51 4.17
N LEU A 242 -16.16 -15.67 3.57
CA LEU A 242 -15.77 -14.94 2.37
C LEU A 242 -16.65 -15.30 1.16
N GLU A 243 -16.96 -16.59 0.99
CA GLU A 243 -17.91 -17.06 -0.04
C GLU A 243 -19.29 -16.42 0.16
N SER A 244 -19.84 -16.46 1.38
CA SER A 244 -21.13 -15.84 1.70
C SER A 244 -21.13 -14.33 1.56
N PHE A 245 -20.00 -13.67 1.84
CA PHE A 245 -19.83 -12.23 1.60
C PHE A 245 -19.90 -11.93 0.11
N GLY A 246 -19.14 -12.67 -0.71
CA GLY A 246 -19.14 -12.52 -2.17
C GLY A 246 -20.55 -12.65 -2.77
N GLU A 247 -21.33 -13.64 -2.35
CA GLU A 247 -22.72 -13.81 -2.83
C GLU A 247 -23.63 -12.60 -2.56
N GLY A 248 -23.35 -11.82 -1.51
CA GLY A 248 -24.15 -10.65 -1.10
C GLY A 248 -23.59 -9.30 -1.55
N ALA A 249 -22.29 -9.20 -1.77
CA ALA A 249 -21.58 -7.96 -2.10
C ALA A 249 -21.17 -7.86 -3.58
N ALA A 250 -21.27 -8.95 -4.35
CA ALA A 250 -20.95 -8.94 -5.77
C ALA A 250 -21.87 -8.00 -6.55
N ARG A 251 -21.26 -7.09 -7.30
CA ARG A 251 -21.98 -6.19 -8.21
C ARG A 251 -21.92 -6.68 -9.64
N ALA A 252 -22.88 -6.26 -10.45
CA ALA A 252 -22.79 -6.49 -11.88
C ALA A 252 -21.70 -5.60 -12.47
N VAL A 253 -20.90 -6.15 -13.39
CA VAL A 253 -19.80 -5.40 -14.01
C VAL A 253 -20.03 -5.30 -15.50
N GLY A 254 -19.96 -4.09 -16.04
CA GLY A 254 -20.16 -3.81 -17.46
C GLY A 254 -19.03 -2.95 -18.01
N HIS A 255 -18.54 -3.25 -19.22
CA HIS A 255 -17.60 -2.36 -19.89
C HIS A 255 -18.33 -1.07 -20.32
N ALA A 256 -17.70 0.09 -20.09
CA ALA A 256 -18.24 1.39 -20.44
C ALA A 256 -18.60 1.48 -21.94
N ALA A 257 -17.75 0.92 -22.82
CA ALA A 257 -18.03 0.86 -24.26
C ALA A 257 -19.35 0.13 -24.59
N ASP A 258 -19.57 -1.03 -23.95
CA ASP A 258 -20.76 -1.86 -24.15
C ASP A 258 -22.00 -1.21 -23.53
N TRP A 259 -21.85 -0.56 -22.37
CA TRP A 259 -22.91 0.20 -21.69
C TRP A 259 -23.57 1.21 -22.62
N PHE A 260 -22.76 1.89 -23.43
CA PHE A 260 -23.27 2.88 -24.38
C PHE A 260 -23.65 2.30 -25.74
N GLU A 261 -23.35 1.04 -26.08
CA GLU A 261 -23.53 0.48 -27.43
C GLU A 261 -24.97 0.67 -27.96
N SER A 262 -25.96 0.50 -27.10
CA SER A 262 -27.39 0.62 -27.44
C SER A 262 -27.94 2.05 -27.41
N ASN A 263 -27.21 2.99 -26.80
CA ASN A 263 -27.62 4.38 -26.67
C ASN A 263 -27.17 5.19 -27.89
N SER A 264 -27.91 6.23 -28.26
CA SER A 264 -27.40 7.27 -29.14
C SER A 264 -26.45 8.20 -28.39
N LEU A 265 -25.60 8.96 -29.10
CA LEU A 265 -24.76 9.98 -28.46
C LEU A 265 -25.61 11.04 -27.73
N ALA A 266 -26.77 11.42 -28.27
CA ALA A 266 -27.65 12.41 -27.65
C ALA A 266 -28.32 11.91 -26.35
N GLU A 267 -28.48 10.59 -26.20
CA GLU A 267 -28.95 9.97 -24.95
C GLU A 267 -27.81 9.84 -23.94
N ALA A 268 -26.62 9.39 -24.38
CA ALA A 268 -25.45 9.22 -23.51
C ALA A 268 -24.83 10.55 -23.07
N TRP A 269 -24.85 11.56 -23.92
CA TRP A 269 -24.34 12.91 -23.68
C TRP A 269 -25.31 13.94 -24.30
N PRO A 270 -26.36 14.35 -23.56
CA PRO A 270 -27.33 15.33 -24.03
C PRO A 270 -26.72 16.69 -24.40
N ASP A 271 -27.37 17.43 -25.29
CA ASP A 271 -26.94 18.79 -25.67
C ASP A 271 -27.02 19.75 -24.48
N GLY A 272 -26.06 20.67 -24.41
CA GLY A 272 -25.93 21.59 -23.28
C GLY A 272 -25.27 21.02 -22.01
N MET A 273 -24.92 19.73 -21.95
CA MET A 273 -24.11 19.16 -20.86
C MET A 273 -22.61 19.25 -21.17
N THR A 274 -21.81 19.52 -20.13
CA THR A 274 -20.35 19.33 -20.20
C THR A 274 -19.99 17.85 -20.17
N LEU A 275 -18.77 17.50 -20.57
CA LEU A 275 -18.29 16.12 -20.53
C LEU A 275 -18.34 15.54 -19.11
N LEU A 276 -17.86 16.32 -18.12
CA LEU A 276 -17.89 15.93 -16.71
C LEU A 276 -19.32 15.63 -16.22
N GLN A 277 -20.32 16.41 -16.64
CA GLN A 277 -21.71 16.17 -16.27
C GLN A 277 -22.27 14.89 -16.90
N ALA A 278 -21.90 14.60 -18.14
CA ALA A 278 -22.31 13.38 -18.83
C ALA A 278 -21.68 12.13 -18.19
N VAL A 279 -20.39 12.19 -17.82
CA VAL A 279 -19.69 11.13 -17.07
C VAL A 279 -20.41 10.86 -15.75
N ALA A 280 -20.60 11.90 -14.92
CA ALA A 280 -21.25 11.76 -13.63
C ALA A 280 -22.70 11.23 -13.75
N ALA A 281 -23.43 11.62 -14.80
CA ALA A 281 -24.78 11.10 -15.05
C ALA A 281 -24.76 9.62 -15.44
N ALA A 282 -23.81 9.18 -16.27
CA ALA A 282 -23.67 7.79 -16.65
C ALA A 282 -23.26 6.89 -15.47
N GLU A 283 -22.30 7.34 -14.66
CA GLU A 283 -21.91 6.63 -13.44
C GLU A 283 -23.06 6.54 -12.43
N ALA A 284 -23.84 7.61 -12.28
CA ALA A 284 -25.03 7.60 -11.43
C ALA A 284 -26.13 6.65 -11.96
N ASP A 285 -26.32 6.56 -13.28
CA ASP A 285 -27.28 5.63 -13.89
C ASP A 285 -26.84 4.17 -13.74
N ALA A 286 -25.55 3.88 -13.93
CA ALA A 286 -24.99 2.55 -13.69
C ALA A 286 -25.10 2.14 -12.22
N SER A 287 -24.74 3.06 -11.30
CA SER A 287 -24.89 2.84 -9.85
C SER A 287 -26.35 2.61 -9.44
N ALA A 288 -27.31 3.34 -10.04
CA ALA A 288 -28.73 3.12 -9.78
C ALA A 288 -29.24 1.74 -10.24
N GLN A 289 -28.49 1.07 -11.12
CA GLN A 289 -28.75 -0.28 -11.62
C GLN A 289 -27.86 -1.33 -10.95
N ASP A 290 -27.09 -0.95 -9.93
CA ASP A 290 -26.12 -1.82 -9.24
C ASP A 290 -25.05 -2.39 -10.19
N VAL A 291 -24.60 -1.54 -11.13
CA VAL A 291 -23.57 -1.85 -12.13
C VAL A 291 -22.33 -0.99 -11.91
N VAL A 292 -21.17 -1.64 -11.89
CA VAL A 292 -19.85 -0.99 -11.95
C VAL A 292 -19.41 -0.90 -13.41
N LEU A 293 -19.04 0.30 -13.86
CA LEU A 293 -18.53 0.52 -15.20
C LEU A 293 -17.02 0.34 -15.25
N LEU A 294 -16.55 -0.54 -16.12
CA LEU A 294 -15.12 -0.72 -16.41
C LEU A 294 -14.67 0.07 -17.63
N GLY A 295 -13.51 0.70 -17.48
CA GLY A 295 -12.90 1.53 -18.51
C GLY A 295 -13.23 3.00 -18.33
N ASP A 296 -12.58 3.83 -19.13
CA ASP A 296 -12.70 5.29 -19.03
C ASP A 296 -13.99 5.76 -19.72
N VAL A 297 -15.02 6.07 -18.93
CA VAL A 297 -16.31 6.59 -19.40
C VAL A 297 -16.12 7.88 -20.20
N GLN A 298 -15.17 8.73 -19.81
CA GLN A 298 -14.86 9.98 -20.49
C GLN A 298 -14.34 9.70 -21.90
N GLU A 299 -13.35 8.81 -22.03
CA GLU A 299 -12.77 8.45 -23.32
C GLU A 299 -13.82 7.80 -24.24
N VAL A 300 -14.68 6.93 -23.71
CA VAL A 300 -15.77 6.32 -24.50
C VAL A 300 -16.73 7.38 -25.04
N LEU A 301 -17.10 8.38 -24.23
CA LEU A 301 -17.96 9.48 -24.67
C LEU A 301 -17.27 10.35 -25.73
N LEU A 302 -15.97 10.63 -25.57
CA LEU A 302 -15.16 11.37 -26.55
C LEU A 302 -15.05 10.63 -27.88
N ASP A 303 -14.69 9.34 -27.87
CA ASP A 303 -14.59 8.50 -29.07
C ASP A 303 -15.92 8.48 -29.85
N ARG A 304 -17.04 8.40 -29.13
CA ARG A 304 -18.37 8.41 -29.74
C ARG A 304 -18.73 9.78 -30.32
N ALA A 305 -18.34 10.86 -29.65
CA ALA A 305 -18.52 12.23 -30.13
C ALA A 305 -17.68 12.50 -31.39
N GLU A 306 -16.43 12.07 -31.40
CA GLU A 306 -15.54 12.12 -32.57
C GLU A 306 -16.13 11.34 -33.75
N ALA A 307 -16.54 10.08 -33.54
CA ALA A 307 -17.16 9.27 -34.59
C ALA A 307 -18.48 9.88 -35.11
N ALA A 308 -19.26 10.55 -34.26
CA ALA A 308 -20.47 11.25 -34.69
C ALA A 308 -20.15 12.50 -35.51
N TYR A 309 -19.13 13.25 -35.12
CA TYR A 309 -18.63 14.41 -35.83
C TYR A 309 -18.14 14.04 -37.24
N GLU A 310 -17.30 13.00 -37.36
CA GLU A 310 -16.80 12.50 -38.65
C GLU A 310 -17.94 12.08 -39.59
N ARG A 311 -18.98 11.44 -39.04
CA ARG A 311 -20.17 11.01 -39.81
C ARG A 311 -21.04 12.18 -40.27
N ALA A 312 -21.21 13.20 -39.45
CA ALA A 312 -22.01 14.37 -39.79
C ALA A 312 -21.33 15.21 -40.89
N ASN A 313 -19.98 15.29 -40.87
CA ASN A 313 -19.19 16.09 -41.79
C ASN A 313 -19.69 17.56 -41.90
N ASP A 314 -20.27 18.06 -40.80
CA ASP A 314 -20.86 19.38 -40.68
C ASP A 314 -20.61 19.93 -39.26
N LEU A 315 -19.74 20.94 -39.20
CA LEU A 315 -19.30 21.61 -37.98
C LEU A 315 -20.38 22.47 -37.32
N GLU A 316 -21.37 22.96 -38.08
CA GLU A 316 -22.34 23.92 -37.57
C GLU A 316 -23.55 23.26 -36.91
N SER A 317 -23.78 21.97 -37.15
CA SER A 317 -24.87 21.19 -36.53
C SER A 317 -24.45 20.43 -35.28
N PHE A 318 -23.16 20.43 -34.93
CA PHE A 318 -22.65 19.77 -33.72
C PHE A 318 -22.79 20.67 -32.50
N ASP A 319 -23.19 20.11 -31.36
CA ASP A 319 -23.36 20.87 -30.12
C ASP A 319 -22.07 21.63 -29.74
N PRO A 320 -22.13 22.95 -29.49
CA PRO A 320 -20.94 23.76 -29.25
C PRO A 320 -20.11 23.33 -28.03
N ILE A 321 -20.75 22.76 -27.00
CA ILE A 321 -20.04 22.29 -25.81
C ILE A 321 -19.27 21.03 -26.15
N LYS A 322 -19.91 20.05 -26.79
CA LYS A 322 -19.23 18.83 -27.26
C LYS A 322 -18.07 19.15 -28.21
N ARG A 323 -18.26 20.08 -29.15
CA ARG A 323 -17.18 20.52 -30.06
C ARG A 323 -15.99 21.08 -29.28
N LYS A 324 -16.25 21.93 -28.29
CA LYS A 324 -15.20 22.50 -27.44
C LYS A 324 -14.43 21.40 -26.71
N GLU A 325 -15.12 20.44 -26.12
CA GLU A 325 -14.49 19.31 -25.42
C GLU A 325 -13.63 18.44 -26.36
N LEU A 326 -14.07 18.20 -27.60
CA LEU A 326 -13.27 17.48 -28.62
C LEU A 326 -12.01 18.24 -29.04
N ILE A 327 -12.07 19.58 -29.09
CA ILE A 327 -10.89 20.42 -29.38
C ILE A 327 -9.94 20.43 -28.17
N ASP A 328 -10.49 20.65 -26.97
CA ASP A 328 -9.72 20.72 -25.73
C ASP A 328 -9.00 19.38 -25.43
N SER A 329 -9.60 18.25 -25.84
CA SER A 329 -9.00 16.90 -25.79
C SER A 329 -8.13 16.52 -27.01
N CYS A 330 -7.88 17.46 -27.94
CA CYS A 330 -7.09 17.25 -29.16
C CYS A 330 -7.60 16.14 -30.12
N ARG A 331 -8.88 15.75 -30.01
CA ARG A 331 -9.50 14.79 -30.93
C ARG A 331 -9.77 15.38 -32.30
N ILE A 332 -10.10 16.67 -32.37
CA ILE A 332 -10.33 17.39 -33.62
C ILE A 332 -9.59 18.72 -33.66
N SER A 333 -9.33 19.24 -34.87
CA SER A 333 -8.75 20.58 -35.08
C SER A 333 -9.84 21.66 -35.16
N GLU A 334 -9.48 22.90 -34.82
CA GLU A 334 -10.37 24.08 -34.98
C GLU A 334 -10.83 24.36 -36.42
#